data_AF-A0A1H8RPG5-F1
#
_entry.id   AF-A0A1H8RPG5-F1
#
_cell.length_a   1.000
_cell.length_b   1.000
_cell.length_c   1.000
_cell.angle_alpha   90.00
_cell.angle_beta   90.00
_cell.angle_gamma   90.00
#
_symmetry.space_group_name_H-M   'P 1'
#
loop_
_entity.id
_entity.type
_entity.pdbx_description
1 polymer ?
#
loop_
_entity_poly.entity_id
_entity_poly.type
_entity_poly.pdbx_seq_one_letter_code
_entity_poly.pdbx_strand_id
1 'polypeptide(L)'
;MKKWPIIIVCFSCLFIGSIWYAEFKYKLESLDWLLTKLAGMTLISVALIFVIVTNKESTGSKILRICNLLFWMIFMGYKDVSKYNNNVHLTKFGLVFNGARRRLGIPEIPVDWYIKFKGNRFVEWQAKDTTIGHQSKYVSLDDSVWNINLENDEYKLKPINGQPRDMSIRIEYAHGKAKDSIFYYFNPGDSSRLISRQQADSIFAAEKIRKDYQR
;
A
#
# COMPACT_ATOMS: atom_id res chain seq x y z
N MET A 1 -50.48 1.06 7.62
CA MET A 1 -49.19 0.36 7.42
C MET A 1 -48.06 1.14 8.08
N LYS A 2 -47.60 0.76 9.28
CA LYS A 2 -46.56 1.51 10.06
C LYS A 2 -45.22 0.79 10.24
N LYS A 3 -45.05 -0.46 9.77
CA LYS A 3 -43.86 -1.31 10.04
C LYS A 3 -42.74 -1.23 8.99
N TRP A 4 -43.01 -0.68 7.81
CA TRP A 4 -42.04 -0.56 6.71
C TRP A 4 -40.76 0.23 7.03
N PRO A 5 -40.79 1.33 7.81
CA PRO A 5 -39.59 2.11 8.12
C PRO A 5 -38.56 1.32 8.93
N ILE A 6 -39.02 0.47 9.86
CA ILE A 6 -38.15 -0.30 10.77
C ILE A 6 -37.37 -1.35 9.99
N ILE A 7 -38.02 -2.04 9.05
CA ILE A 7 -37.38 -3.10 8.26
C ILE A 7 -36.29 -2.52 7.36
N ILE A 8 -36.54 -1.36 6.73
CA ILE A 8 -35.56 -0.66 5.88
C ILE A 8 -34.34 -0.22 6.70
N VAL A 9 -34.56 0.33 7.91
CA VAL A 9 -33.47 0.72 8.81
C VAL A 9 -32.65 -0.49 9.23
N CYS A 10 -33.29 -1.60 9.66
CA CYS A 10 -32.58 -2.82 10.05
C CYS A 10 -31.75 -3.42 8.90
N PHE A 11 -32.31 -3.46 7.68
CA PHE A 11 -31.56 -3.91 6.50
C PHE A 11 -30.38 -3.01 6.17
N SER A 12 -30.55 -1.69 6.26
CA SER A 12 -29.46 -0.73 6.02
C SER A 12 -28.34 -0.90 7.05
N CYS A 13 -28.67 -1.07 8.33
CA CYS A 13 -27.70 -1.33 9.39
C CYS A 13 -26.94 -2.65 9.18
N LEU A 14 -27.64 -3.73 8.82
CA LEU A 14 -27.01 -5.03 8.52
C LEU A 14 -26.10 -4.95 7.29
N PHE A 15 -26.51 -4.22 6.26
CA PHE A 15 -25.71 -4.01 5.07
C PHE A 15 -24.45 -3.18 5.36
N ILE A 16 -24.58 -2.08 6.11
CA ILE A 16 -23.44 -1.28 6.56
C ILE A 16 -22.49 -2.13 7.42
N GLY A 17 -23.03 -2.92 8.35
CA GLY A 17 -22.25 -3.80 9.22
C GLY A 17 -21.50 -4.90 8.46
N SER A 18 -22.13 -5.49 7.44
CA SER A 18 -21.50 -6.51 6.59
C SER A 18 -20.42 -5.92 5.67
N ILE A 19 -20.63 -4.72 5.12
CA ILE A 19 -19.57 -3.99 4.40
C ILE A 19 -18.39 -3.70 5.32
N TRP A 20 -18.64 -3.15 6.51
CA TRP A 20 -17.60 -2.86 7.49
C TRP A 20 -16.82 -4.12 7.90
N TYR A 21 -17.53 -5.21 8.16
CA TYR A 21 -16.91 -6.50 8.47
C TYR A 21 -16.05 -7.01 7.31
N ALA A 22 -16.55 -6.90 6.08
CA ALA A 22 -15.83 -7.33 4.89
C ALA A 22 -14.55 -6.50 4.66
N GLU A 23 -14.63 -5.18 4.86
CA GLU A 23 -13.47 -4.29 4.79
C GLU A 23 -12.40 -4.62 5.83
N PHE A 24 -12.81 -4.85 7.08
CA PHE A 24 -11.89 -5.16 8.16
C PHE A 24 -11.21 -6.51 7.98
N LYS A 25 -11.99 -7.53 7.57
CA LYS A 25 -11.51 -8.91 7.52
C LYS A 25 -10.72 -9.24 6.26
N TYR A 26 -11.16 -8.78 5.10
CA TYR A 26 -10.65 -9.29 3.84
C TYR A 26 -9.60 -8.39 3.18
N LYS A 27 -9.47 -7.12 3.58
CA LYS A 27 -8.56 -6.12 2.94
C LYS A 27 -8.61 -6.19 1.40
N LEU A 28 -9.77 -6.54 0.84
CA LEU A 28 -9.91 -6.75 -0.60
C LEU A 28 -9.96 -5.38 -1.25
N GLU A 29 -8.94 -5.07 -2.04
CA GLU A 29 -8.84 -3.85 -2.85
C GLU A 29 -8.92 -4.21 -4.34
N SER A 30 -9.77 -5.20 -4.67
CA SER A 30 -10.01 -5.65 -6.04
C SER A 30 -11.07 -4.80 -6.76
N LEU A 31 -11.16 -4.95 -8.08
CA LEU A 31 -12.20 -4.28 -8.87
C LEU A 31 -13.59 -4.72 -8.43
N ASP A 32 -13.78 -6.02 -8.17
CA ASP A 32 -15.06 -6.58 -7.74
C ASP A 32 -15.50 -6.02 -6.39
N TRP A 33 -14.56 -5.80 -5.47
CA TRP A 33 -14.82 -5.14 -4.19
C TRP A 33 -15.31 -3.70 -4.40
N LEU A 34 -14.62 -2.92 -5.24
CA LEU A 34 -14.99 -1.55 -5.53
C LEU A 34 -16.38 -1.46 -6.16
N LEU A 35 -16.66 -2.30 -7.17
CA LEU A 35 -17.96 -2.35 -7.84
C LEU A 35 -19.08 -2.73 -6.88
N THR A 36 -18.87 -3.75 -6.04
CA THR A 36 -19.85 -4.17 -5.03
C THR A 36 -20.14 -3.07 -4.03
N LYS A 37 -19.10 -2.35 -3.58
CA LYS A 37 -19.25 -1.25 -2.62
C LYS A 37 -19.99 -0.06 -3.23
N LEU A 38 -19.63 0.35 -4.44
CA LEU A 38 -20.30 1.44 -5.17
C LEU A 38 -21.78 1.11 -5.46
N ALA A 39 -22.07 -0.12 -5.90
CA ALA A 39 -23.44 -0.59 -6.11
C ALA A 39 -24.25 -0.57 -4.79
N GLY A 40 -23.66 -1.07 -3.70
CA GLY A 40 -24.24 -1.04 -2.36
C GLY A 40 -24.58 0.36 -1.88
N MET A 41 -23.64 1.29 -1.98
CA MET A 41 -23.84 2.70 -1.60
C MET A 41 -24.95 3.36 -2.43
N THR A 42 -25.02 3.03 -3.73
CA THR A 42 -26.06 3.52 -4.63
C THR A 42 -27.45 3.02 -4.21
N LEU A 43 -27.58 1.73 -3.90
CA LEU A 43 -28.84 1.13 -3.45
C LEU A 43 -29.33 1.73 -2.13
N ILE A 44 -28.44 1.87 -1.14
CA ILE A 44 -28.78 2.52 0.14
C ILE A 44 -29.26 3.94 -0.11
N SER A 45 -28.58 4.68 -0.99
CA SER A 45 -28.91 6.07 -1.26
C SER A 45 -30.26 6.23 -1.95
N VAL A 46 -30.59 5.37 -2.90
CA VAL A 46 -31.92 5.34 -3.51
C VAL A 46 -33.00 5.07 -2.44
N ALA A 47 -32.77 4.11 -1.54
CA ALA A 47 -33.70 3.82 -0.45
C ALA A 47 -33.86 5.00 0.51
N LEU A 48 -32.77 5.66 0.90
CA LEU A 48 -32.80 6.82 1.80
C LEU A 48 -33.46 8.03 1.14
N ILE A 49 -33.19 8.29 -0.14
CA ILE A 49 -33.87 9.35 -0.90
C ILE A 49 -35.37 9.08 -0.94
N PHE A 50 -35.80 7.85 -1.19
CA PHE A 50 -37.22 7.48 -1.16
C PHE A 50 -37.86 7.74 0.22
N VAL A 51 -37.17 7.41 1.31
CA VAL A 51 -37.63 7.71 2.68
C VAL A 51 -37.73 9.23 2.91
N ILE A 52 -36.75 10.01 2.47
CA ILE A 52 -36.76 11.48 2.60
C ILE A 52 -37.93 12.09 1.82
N VAL A 53 -38.16 11.64 0.59
CA VAL A 53 -39.22 12.17 -0.28
C VAL A 53 -40.60 11.89 0.28
N THR A 54 -40.81 10.71 0.87
CA THR A 54 -42.11 10.29 1.44
C THR A 54 -42.40 10.89 2.83
N ASN A 55 -41.41 11.51 3.49
CA ASN A 55 -41.62 12.15 4.79
C ASN A 55 -42.44 13.45 4.70
N LYS A 56 -43.16 13.82 5.77
CA LYS A 56 -43.94 15.06 5.88
C LYS A 56 -43.08 16.29 6.26
N GLU A 57 -41.87 16.37 5.71
CA GLU A 57 -40.96 17.50 5.92
C GLU A 57 -41.21 18.61 4.88
N SER A 58 -40.76 19.83 5.18
CA SER A 58 -40.77 20.93 4.20
C SER A 58 -39.85 20.61 3.02
N THR A 59 -40.20 21.12 1.83
CA THR A 59 -39.44 20.89 0.60
C THR A 59 -37.97 21.29 0.74
N GLY A 60 -37.69 22.42 1.40
CA GLY A 60 -36.32 22.88 1.64
C GLY A 60 -35.49 21.90 2.49
N SER A 61 -36.08 21.33 3.55
CA SER A 61 -35.42 20.34 4.41
C SER A 61 -35.09 19.06 3.64
N LYS A 62 -36.03 18.58 2.79
CA LYS A 62 -35.81 17.40 1.94
C LYS A 62 -34.63 17.59 0.99
N ILE A 63 -34.59 18.73 0.29
CA ILE A 63 -33.51 19.06 -0.65
C ILE A 63 -32.16 19.07 0.07
N LEU A 64 -32.06 19.75 1.21
CA LEU A 64 -30.80 19.81 1.96
C LEU A 64 -30.29 18.41 2.37
N ARG A 65 -31.18 17.54 2.85
CA ARG A 65 -30.82 16.17 3.25
C ARG A 65 -30.36 15.33 2.05
N ILE A 66 -31.03 15.43 0.92
CA ILE A 66 -30.64 14.75 -0.32
C ILE A 66 -29.27 15.24 -0.78
N CYS A 67 -29.03 16.56 -0.81
CA CYS A 67 -27.73 17.13 -1.19
C CYS A 67 -26.60 16.65 -0.26
N ASN A 68 -26.83 16.64 1.05
CA ASN A 68 -25.85 16.16 2.03
C ASN A 68 -25.53 14.66 1.82
N LEU A 69 -26.56 13.84 1.59
CA LEU A 69 -26.39 12.42 1.30
C LEU A 69 -25.60 12.17 0.01
N LEU A 70 -25.90 12.91 -1.06
CA LEU A 70 -25.17 12.83 -2.32
C LEU A 70 -23.72 13.27 -2.15
N PHE A 71 -23.47 14.35 -1.40
CA PHE A 71 -22.12 14.81 -1.09
C PHE A 71 -21.30 13.72 -0.36
N TRP A 72 -21.87 13.11 0.69
CA TRP A 72 -21.22 12.01 1.41
C TRP A 72 -20.92 10.81 0.51
N MET A 73 -21.85 10.46 -0.38
CA MET A 73 -21.66 9.39 -1.36
C MET A 73 -20.50 9.68 -2.31
N ILE A 74 -20.46 10.88 -2.89
CA ILE A 74 -19.38 11.29 -3.81
C ILE A 74 -18.05 11.27 -3.08
N PHE A 75 -17.99 11.80 -1.85
CA PHE A 75 -16.78 11.83 -1.04
C PHE A 75 -16.27 10.41 -0.70
N MET A 76 -17.16 9.52 -0.26
CA MET A 76 -16.79 8.13 0.06
C MET A 76 -16.40 7.34 -1.19
N GLY A 77 -17.16 7.47 -2.28
CA GLY A 77 -16.84 6.86 -3.56
C GLY A 77 -15.49 7.32 -4.10
N TYR A 78 -15.19 8.62 -4.02
CA TYR A 78 -13.87 9.15 -4.38
C TYR A 78 -12.75 8.51 -3.56
N LYS A 79 -12.93 8.39 -2.23
CA LYS A 79 -11.96 7.75 -1.35
C LYS A 79 -11.71 6.28 -1.72
N ASP A 80 -12.75 5.54 -2.05
CA ASP A 80 -12.65 4.13 -2.43
C ASP A 80 -12.01 3.92 -3.81
N VAL A 81 -12.38 4.75 -4.78
CA VAL A 81 -11.76 4.75 -6.12
C VAL A 81 -10.28 5.12 -6.02
N SER A 82 -9.95 6.14 -5.23
CA SER A 82 -8.55 6.52 -4.97
C SER A 82 -7.79 5.36 -4.34
N LYS A 83 -8.36 4.70 -3.32
CA LYS A 83 -7.76 3.53 -2.68
C LYS A 83 -7.53 2.38 -3.67
N TYR A 84 -8.51 2.06 -4.51
CA TYR A 84 -8.37 1.04 -5.56
C TYR A 84 -7.27 1.40 -6.56
N ASN A 85 -7.26 2.63 -7.06
CA ASN A 85 -6.23 3.09 -8.00
C ASN A 85 -4.84 3.00 -7.36
N ASN A 86 -4.69 3.43 -6.10
CA ASN A 86 -3.45 3.28 -5.35
C ASN A 86 -3.01 1.82 -5.26
N ASN A 87 -3.94 0.91 -4.98
CA ASN A 87 -3.67 -0.52 -4.93
C ASN A 87 -3.17 -1.04 -6.29
N VAL A 88 -3.87 -0.71 -7.38
CA VAL A 88 -3.46 -1.09 -8.74
C VAL A 88 -2.09 -0.52 -9.09
N HIS A 89 -1.85 0.76 -8.79
CA HIS A 89 -0.57 1.43 -9.04
C HIS A 89 0.55 0.75 -8.28
N LEU A 90 0.42 0.52 -6.97
CA LEU A 90 1.44 -0.15 -6.15
C LEU A 90 1.72 -1.58 -6.60
N THR A 91 0.70 -2.33 -7.03
CA THR A 91 0.90 -3.69 -7.57
C THR A 91 1.65 -3.65 -8.90
N LYS A 92 1.33 -2.68 -9.76
CA LYS A 92 2.08 -2.44 -11.00
C LYS A 92 3.47 -1.86 -10.74
N PHE A 93 3.67 -1.10 -9.67
CA PHE A 93 4.89 -0.36 -9.40
C PHE A 93 6.12 -1.27 -9.19
N GLY A 94 5.92 -2.51 -8.74
CA GLY A 94 7.01 -3.47 -8.55
C GLY A 94 7.68 -3.90 -9.86
N LEU A 95 7.38 -5.12 -10.31
CA LEU A 95 8.11 -5.76 -11.41
C LEU A 95 8.08 -4.97 -12.73
N VAL A 96 7.02 -4.20 -13.01
CA VAL A 96 6.89 -3.44 -14.26
C VAL A 96 7.97 -2.37 -14.38
N PHE A 97 8.46 -1.84 -13.25
CA PHE A 97 9.47 -0.79 -13.25
C PHE A 97 10.89 -1.34 -13.21
N ASN A 98 11.11 -2.66 -13.13
CA ASN A 98 12.46 -3.25 -13.17
C ASN A 98 13.26 -2.82 -14.40
N GLY A 99 12.62 -2.66 -15.56
CA GLY A 99 13.31 -2.15 -16.76
C GLY A 99 13.85 -0.73 -16.60
N ALA A 100 13.16 0.13 -15.86
CA ALA A 100 13.66 1.46 -15.51
C ALA A 100 14.74 1.39 -14.43
N ARG A 101 14.54 0.55 -13.40
CA ARG A 101 15.50 0.32 -12.31
C ARG A 101 16.86 -0.15 -12.84
N ARG A 102 16.86 -1.10 -13.79
CA ARG A 102 18.07 -1.58 -14.48
C ARG A 102 18.85 -0.45 -15.14
N ARG A 103 18.18 0.45 -15.87
CA ARG A 103 18.82 1.60 -16.52
C ARG A 103 19.40 2.59 -15.53
N LEU A 104 18.82 2.67 -14.34
CA LEU A 104 19.26 3.55 -13.26
C LEU A 104 20.31 2.90 -12.35
N GLY A 105 20.55 1.60 -12.48
CA GLY A 105 21.50 0.88 -11.63
C GLY A 105 20.94 0.43 -10.27
N ILE A 106 19.62 0.53 -10.12
CA ILE A 106 18.89 0.19 -8.90
C ILE A 106 18.60 -1.31 -8.89
N PRO A 107 18.70 -2.02 -7.75
CA PRO A 107 18.31 -3.42 -7.68
C PRO A 107 16.88 -3.67 -8.14
N GLU A 108 16.75 -4.68 -8.99
CA GLU A 108 15.48 -5.20 -9.44
C GLU A 108 14.77 -5.93 -8.30
N ILE A 109 13.44 -5.93 -8.34
CA ILE A 109 12.64 -6.82 -7.51
C ILE A 109 12.60 -8.19 -8.22
N PRO A 110 13.07 -9.28 -7.60
CA PRO A 110 12.99 -10.60 -8.22
C PRO A 110 11.54 -11.05 -8.45
N VAL A 111 11.29 -11.77 -9.55
CA VAL A 111 9.94 -12.17 -9.99
C VAL A 111 9.27 -13.17 -9.04
N ASP A 112 10.08 -13.95 -8.32
CA ASP A 112 9.64 -14.96 -7.37
C ASP A 112 9.29 -14.40 -5.98
N TRP A 113 9.57 -13.13 -5.73
CA TRP A 113 9.24 -12.45 -4.49
C TRP A 113 7.75 -12.16 -4.38
N TYR A 114 7.24 -12.18 -3.15
CA TYR A 114 5.84 -11.85 -2.86
C TYR A 114 5.73 -10.55 -2.08
N ILE A 115 4.58 -9.88 -2.21
CA ILE A 115 4.28 -8.70 -1.40
C ILE A 115 3.96 -9.18 0.01
N LYS A 116 4.87 -8.92 0.95
CA LYS A 116 4.68 -9.23 2.37
C LYS A 116 3.76 -8.22 3.02
N PHE A 117 3.99 -6.94 2.73
CA PHE A 117 3.21 -5.86 3.26
C PHE A 117 3.01 -4.73 2.25
N LYS A 118 1.86 -4.07 2.35
CA LYS A 118 1.46 -3.00 1.47
C LYS A 118 0.68 -1.97 2.26
N GLY A 119 1.18 -0.74 2.25
CA GLY A 119 0.50 0.43 2.76
C GLY A 119 -0.02 1.31 1.62
N ASN A 120 -0.59 2.46 1.97
CA ASN A 120 -1.11 3.40 0.97
C ASN A 120 -0.03 3.97 0.04
N ARG A 121 1.24 3.97 0.48
CA ARG A 121 2.36 4.65 -0.20
C ARG A 121 3.66 3.87 -0.15
N PHE A 122 3.59 2.60 0.17
CA PHE A 122 4.77 1.77 0.22
C PHE A 122 4.41 0.31 0.03
N VAL A 123 5.37 -0.43 -0.47
CA VAL A 123 5.30 -1.89 -0.60
C VAL A 123 6.60 -2.48 -0.09
N GLU A 124 6.47 -3.56 0.65
CA GLU A 124 7.55 -4.45 1.02
C GLU A 124 7.38 -5.77 0.27
N TRP A 125 8.36 -6.11 -0.56
CA TRP A 125 8.51 -7.43 -1.14
C TRP A 125 9.46 -8.26 -0.28
N GLN A 126 9.19 -9.56 -0.19
CA GLN A 126 10.03 -10.50 0.54
C GLN A 126 10.28 -11.76 -0.31
N ALA A 127 11.50 -12.29 -0.20
CA ALA A 127 11.87 -13.57 -0.75
C ALA A 127 11.08 -14.70 -0.07
N LYS A 128 10.75 -15.76 -0.83
CA LYS A 128 10.02 -16.92 -0.28
C LYS A 128 10.87 -17.74 0.67
N ASP A 129 12.10 -18.09 0.27
CA ASP A 129 12.93 -19.08 0.94
C ASP A 129 14.43 -18.74 0.92
N THR A 130 14.84 -17.59 1.46
CA THR A 130 16.27 -17.25 1.55
C THR A 130 16.69 -17.06 3.00
N THR A 131 17.56 -17.93 3.51
CA THR A 131 18.21 -17.75 4.82
C THR A 131 19.38 -16.78 4.78
N ILE A 132 20.03 -16.59 3.62
CA ILE A 132 21.19 -15.71 3.40
C ILE A 132 21.04 -15.04 2.03
N GLY A 133 21.42 -13.77 1.92
CA GLY A 133 21.29 -12.94 0.72
C GLY A 133 20.21 -11.87 0.85
N HIS A 134 19.80 -11.29 -0.28
CA HIS A 134 18.75 -10.27 -0.34
C HIS A 134 17.41 -10.89 0.10
N GLN A 135 16.82 -10.37 1.18
CA GLN A 135 15.64 -10.96 1.82
C GLN A 135 14.38 -10.14 1.59
N SER A 136 14.48 -8.82 1.63
CA SER A 136 13.33 -7.95 1.41
C SER A 136 13.75 -6.64 0.79
N LYS A 137 12.78 -6.01 0.14
CA LYS A 137 12.91 -4.68 -0.42
C LYS A 137 11.67 -3.90 -0.05
N TYR A 138 11.90 -2.74 0.52
CA TYR A 138 10.88 -1.75 0.81
C TYR A 138 11.02 -0.58 -0.16
N VAL A 139 9.90 -0.12 -0.71
CA VAL A 139 9.84 1.07 -1.57
C VAL A 139 8.74 1.97 -1.03
N SER A 140 9.06 3.23 -0.78
CA SER A 140 8.11 4.29 -0.39
C SER A 140 7.99 5.32 -1.51
N LEU A 141 6.76 5.78 -1.72
CA LEU A 141 6.37 6.69 -2.80
C LEU A 141 5.92 8.04 -2.22
N ASP A 142 6.22 9.11 -2.94
CA ASP A 142 5.73 10.46 -2.67
C ASP A 142 4.25 10.63 -3.06
N ASP A 143 3.54 11.43 -2.28
CA ASP A 143 2.10 11.61 -2.21
C ASP A 143 1.47 12.12 -3.50
N SER A 144 2.21 12.95 -4.24
CA SER A 144 1.64 13.79 -5.30
C SER A 144 1.85 13.23 -6.70
N VAL A 145 2.89 12.42 -6.92
CA VAL A 145 3.29 12.01 -8.28
C VAL A 145 3.69 10.54 -8.39
N TRP A 146 3.52 9.72 -7.35
CA TRP A 146 3.98 8.32 -7.35
C TRP A 146 5.49 8.17 -7.64
N ASN A 147 6.26 9.21 -7.34
CA ASN A 147 7.71 9.15 -7.44
C ASN A 147 8.26 8.32 -6.28
N ILE A 148 9.34 7.59 -6.53
CA ILE A 148 10.05 6.89 -5.47
C ILE A 148 10.71 7.94 -4.59
N ASN A 149 10.38 7.94 -3.30
CA ASN A 149 11.02 8.78 -2.30
C ASN A 149 12.16 8.02 -1.64
N LEU A 150 11.91 6.75 -1.29
CA LEU A 150 12.85 5.93 -0.54
C LEU A 150 12.80 4.49 -0.98
N GLU A 151 13.97 3.86 -1.00
CA GLU A 151 14.10 2.42 -1.14
C GLU A 151 15.04 1.86 -0.09
N ASN A 152 14.76 0.65 0.32
CA ASN A 152 15.55 -0.03 1.33
C ASN A 152 15.66 -1.51 0.99
N ASP A 153 16.88 -1.98 0.77
CA ASP A 153 17.21 -3.37 0.47
C ASP A 153 17.81 -4.02 1.71
N GLU A 154 17.21 -5.11 2.19
CA GLU A 154 17.64 -5.83 3.38
C GLU A 154 18.30 -7.15 3.00
N TYR A 155 19.52 -7.36 3.45
CA TYR A 155 20.31 -8.57 3.19
C TYR A 155 20.62 -9.27 4.51
N LYS A 156 20.35 -10.57 4.56
CA LYS A 156 20.77 -11.40 5.67
C LYS A 156 22.12 -12.03 5.37
N LEU A 157 23.03 -11.92 6.34
CA LEU A 157 24.38 -12.44 6.24
C LEU A 157 24.51 -13.73 7.05
N LYS A 158 25.57 -14.52 6.80
CA LYS A 158 25.85 -15.71 7.60
C LYS A 158 26.10 -15.30 9.06
N PRO A 159 25.56 -16.00 10.07
CA PRO A 159 25.93 -15.69 11.45
C PRO A 159 27.41 -16.00 11.70
N ILE A 160 28.06 -15.22 12.56
CA ILE A 160 29.42 -15.50 13.07
C ILE A 160 29.31 -15.73 14.57
N ASN A 161 29.83 -16.86 15.06
CA ASN A 161 29.77 -17.23 16.48
C ASN A 161 28.35 -17.16 17.07
N GLY A 162 27.35 -17.56 16.29
CA GLY A 162 25.94 -17.52 16.69
C GLY A 162 25.29 -16.14 16.65
N GLN A 163 26.04 -15.06 16.40
CA GLN A 163 25.48 -13.71 16.29
C GLN A 163 24.87 -13.50 14.90
N PRO A 164 23.59 -13.06 14.82
CA PRO A 164 22.97 -12.70 13.54
C PRO A 164 23.67 -11.47 12.97
N ARG A 165 23.66 -11.38 11.64
CA ARG A 165 24.24 -10.25 10.93
C ARG A 165 23.35 -9.91 9.75
N ASP A 166 23.14 -8.63 9.52
CA ASP A 166 22.39 -8.12 8.38
C ASP A 166 23.02 -6.84 7.84
N MET A 167 22.64 -6.52 6.61
CA MET A 167 23.07 -5.36 5.87
C MET A 167 21.84 -4.71 5.25
N SER A 168 21.71 -3.40 5.44
CA SER A 168 20.64 -2.61 4.87
C SER A 168 21.22 -1.55 3.94
N ILE A 169 20.74 -1.48 2.71
CA ILE A 169 21.10 -0.43 1.75
C ILE A 169 19.89 0.45 1.55
N ARG A 170 19.99 1.69 2.04
CA ARG A 170 18.93 2.69 1.93
C ARG A 170 19.28 3.72 0.88
N ILE A 171 18.38 3.92 -0.08
CA ILE A 171 18.47 4.96 -1.10
C ILE A 171 17.37 5.99 -0.83
N GLU A 172 17.78 7.24 -0.69
CA GLU A 172 16.87 8.39 -0.62
C GLU A 172 16.99 9.17 -1.92
N TYR A 173 15.90 9.21 -2.68
CA TYR A 173 15.86 9.82 -3.99
C TYR A 173 15.65 11.32 -3.84
N ALA A 174 16.53 12.09 -4.46
CA ALA A 174 16.40 13.53 -4.48
C ALA A 174 15.32 13.95 -5.48
N HIS A 175 14.40 14.81 -5.04
CA HIS A 175 13.45 15.46 -5.93
C HIS A 175 14.00 16.81 -6.41
N GLY A 176 14.04 17.02 -7.73
CA GLY A 176 14.56 18.25 -8.34
C GLY A 176 16.03 18.16 -8.75
N LYS A 177 16.86 19.13 -8.32
CA LYS A 177 18.29 19.24 -8.71
C LYS A 177 19.26 18.63 -7.70
N ALA A 178 18.78 18.14 -6.56
CA ALA A 178 19.62 17.50 -5.56
C ALA A 178 20.09 16.11 -6.05
N LYS A 179 21.14 15.57 -5.40
CA LYS A 179 21.66 14.23 -5.69
C LYS A 179 21.06 13.21 -4.72
N ASP A 180 20.80 12.01 -5.23
CA ASP A 180 20.37 10.87 -4.42
C ASP A 180 21.41 10.55 -3.33
N SER A 181 20.94 10.07 -2.19
CA SER A 181 21.79 9.66 -1.07
C SER A 181 21.69 8.15 -0.88
N ILE A 182 22.83 7.50 -0.66
CA ILE A 182 22.91 6.04 -0.47
C ILE A 182 23.63 5.77 0.85
N PHE A 183 22.97 5.02 1.74
CA PHE A 183 23.48 4.66 3.05
C PHE A 183 23.61 3.15 3.16
N TYR A 184 24.71 2.69 3.74
CA TYR A 184 25.01 1.27 3.94
C TYR A 184 25.10 1.01 5.44
N TYR A 185 24.10 0.35 6.01
CA TYR A 185 24.07 -0.02 7.42
C TYR A 185 24.45 -1.47 7.58
N PHE A 186 25.42 -1.75 8.44
CA PHE A 186 25.80 -3.10 8.83
C PHE A 186 25.42 -3.32 10.30
N ASN A 187 24.67 -4.38 10.55
CA ASN A 187 24.13 -4.67 11.87
C ASN A 187 24.63 -6.03 12.38
N PRO A 188 25.72 -6.08 13.16
CA PRO A 188 26.14 -7.29 13.85
C PRO A 188 25.43 -7.39 15.21
N GLY A 189 24.58 -8.40 15.37
CA GLY A 189 23.71 -8.56 16.54
C GLY A 189 22.74 -7.37 16.67
N ASP A 190 22.68 -6.78 17.85
CA ASP A 190 21.78 -5.64 18.15
C ASP A 190 22.43 -4.27 17.87
N SER A 191 23.65 -4.24 17.34
CA SER A 191 24.35 -2.99 17.02
C SER A 191 24.11 -2.60 15.57
N SER A 192 24.06 -1.29 15.29
CA SER A 192 23.98 -0.76 13.93
C SER A 192 25.09 0.25 13.68
N ARG A 193 25.74 0.16 12.53
CA ARG A 193 26.73 1.16 12.11
C ARG A 193 26.64 1.46 10.62
N LEU A 194 26.82 2.74 10.29
CA LEU A 194 27.00 3.19 8.92
C LEU A 194 28.41 2.79 8.46
N ILE A 195 28.51 2.15 7.31
CA ILE A 195 29.77 1.73 6.69
C ILE A 195 29.93 2.36 5.30
N SER A 196 31.16 2.34 4.77
CA SER A 196 31.37 2.75 3.39
C SER A 196 30.88 1.68 2.41
N ARG A 197 30.57 2.11 1.18
CA ARG A 197 30.26 1.20 0.08
C ARG A 197 31.34 0.14 -0.13
N GLN A 198 32.62 0.53 -0.06
CA GLN A 198 33.73 -0.42 -0.24
C GLN A 198 33.72 -1.51 0.83
N GLN A 199 33.38 -1.17 2.07
CA GLN A 199 33.22 -2.15 3.15
C GLN A 199 32.05 -3.09 2.89
N ALA A 200 30.89 -2.55 2.48
CA ALA A 200 29.71 -3.36 2.12
C ALA A 200 30.05 -4.33 0.98
N ASP A 201 30.71 -3.83 -0.06
CA ASP A 201 31.16 -4.59 -1.22
C ASP A 201 32.12 -5.73 -0.84
N SER A 202 33.00 -5.48 0.13
CA SER A 202 33.95 -6.48 0.64
C SER A 202 33.24 -7.57 1.43
N ILE A 203 32.23 -7.20 2.22
CA ILE A 203 31.39 -8.15 2.98
C ILE A 203 30.60 -9.04 2.02
N PHE A 204 29.92 -8.47 1.02
CA PHE A 204 29.17 -9.27 0.06
C PHE A 204 30.06 -10.22 -0.75
N ALA A 205 31.26 -9.78 -1.15
CA ALA A 205 32.22 -10.62 -1.84
C ALA A 205 32.69 -11.79 -0.95
N ALA A 206 33.03 -11.51 0.32
CA ALA A 206 33.43 -12.54 1.29
C ALA A 206 32.33 -13.59 1.53
N GLU A 207 31.07 -13.16 1.50
CA GLU A 207 29.91 -14.03 1.73
C GLU A 207 29.36 -14.69 0.47
N LYS A 208 29.95 -14.39 -0.70
CA LYS A 208 29.48 -14.85 -2.02
C LYS A 208 28.02 -14.45 -2.30
N ILE A 209 27.60 -13.30 -1.78
CA ILE A 209 26.28 -12.72 -2.06
C ILE A 209 26.40 -11.97 -3.39
N ARG A 210 25.57 -12.35 -4.36
CA ARG A 210 25.52 -11.67 -5.65
C ARG A 210 24.96 -10.27 -5.44
N LYS A 211 25.71 -9.26 -5.88
CA LYS A 211 25.21 -7.89 -5.95
C LYS A 211 24.18 -7.79 -7.07
N ASP A 212 23.02 -7.25 -6.73
CA ASP A 212 21.97 -6.87 -7.67
C ASP A 212 21.81 -5.35 -7.78
N TYR A 213 22.54 -4.55 -6.98
CA TYR A 213 22.74 -3.12 -7.23
C TYR A 213 23.90 -2.88 -8.21
N GLN A 214 23.72 -1.96 -9.16
CA GLN A 214 24.72 -1.59 -10.15
C GLN A 214 24.95 -0.07 -10.18
N ARG A 215 25.94 0.42 -9.46
CA ARG A 215 26.63 1.70 -9.73
C ARG A 215 27.75 1.77 -8.76
#